data_AF-A0A7X5DXT7-F1
#
_entry.id   AF-A0A7X5DXT7-F1
#
_cell.length_a   1.000
_cell.length_b   1.000
_cell.length_c   1.000
_cell.angle_alpha   90.00
_cell.angle_beta   90.00
_cell.angle_gamma   90.00
#
_symmetry.space_group_name_H-M   'P 1'
#
loop_
_entity.id
_entity.type
_entity.pdbx_description
1 polymer ?
#
loop_
_entity_poly.entity_id
_entity_poly.type
_entity_poly.pdbx_seq_one_letter_code
_entity_poly.pdbx_strand_id
1 'polypeptide(L)'
;MTENEKKKMYLKSYRESVKREQEILEEIQRLRMDKMFPSVANDGMPKGGGHSDLSDYMVILDRQIQALKEERLERAKIQEGIDRRIRQMSDADEQRVLRLRYIKGMTFEQVAVDMGYTYRHATRLHGRALVNFKMS
;
A
#
# COMPACT_ATOMS: atom_id res chain seq x y z
N MET A 1 5.69 22.24 -8.16
CA MET A 1 4.60 21.24 -8.07
C MET A 1 3.28 21.97 -7.84
N THR A 2 2.22 21.68 -8.62
CA THR A 2 0.92 22.34 -8.43
C THR A 2 0.22 21.80 -7.19
N GLU A 3 -0.76 22.55 -6.68
CA GLU A 3 -1.57 22.13 -5.52
C GLU A 3 -2.29 20.80 -5.77
N ASN A 4 -2.84 20.59 -6.97
CA ASN A 4 -3.47 19.33 -7.34
C ASN A 4 -2.49 18.16 -7.39
N GLU A 5 -1.23 18.37 -7.80
CA GLU A 5 -0.23 17.32 -7.73
C GLU A 5 0.09 16.94 -6.29
N LYS A 6 0.14 17.89 -5.35
CA LYS A 6 0.32 17.58 -3.92
C LYS A 6 -0.83 16.71 -3.39
N LYS A 7 -2.07 17.08 -3.72
CA LYS A 7 -3.27 16.31 -3.35
C LYS A 7 -3.25 14.90 -3.94
N LYS A 8 -2.86 14.76 -5.21
CA LYS A 8 -2.73 13.45 -5.86
C LYS A 8 -1.66 12.59 -5.17
N MET A 9 -0.50 13.14 -4.83
CA MET A 9 0.54 12.39 -4.11
C MET A 9 0.05 11.97 -2.73
N TYR A 10 -0.59 12.87 -1.98
CA TYR A 10 -1.19 12.54 -0.69
C TYR A 10 -2.19 11.38 -0.80
N LEU A 11 -3.12 11.44 -1.76
CA LEU A 11 -4.11 10.38 -1.97
C LEU A 11 -3.46 9.06 -2.46
N LYS A 12 -2.41 9.14 -3.29
CA LYS A 12 -1.65 7.97 -3.76
C LYS A 12 -0.84 7.29 -2.67
N SER A 13 -0.42 8.02 -1.63
CA SER A 13 0.40 7.48 -0.55
C SER A 13 -0.22 6.25 0.13
N TYR A 14 -1.55 6.14 0.14
CA TYR A 14 -2.26 4.95 0.62
C TYR A 14 -1.97 3.70 -0.23
N ARG A 15 -1.97 3.84 -1.57
CA ARG A 15 -1.66 2.70 -2.45
C ARG A 15 -0.19 2.31 -2.36
N GLU A 16 0.68 3.29 -2.15
CA GLU A 16 2.10 3.05 -1.91
C GLU A 16 2.34 2.31 -0.60
N SER A 17 1.62 2.64 0.48
CA SER A 17 1.71 1.89 1.74
C SER A 17 1.16 0.48 1.64
N VAL A 18 0.07 0.27 0.89
CA VAL A 18 -0.42 -1.08 0.55
C VAL A 18 0.64 -1.89 -0.20
N LYS A 19 1.36 -1.28 -1.15
CA LYS A 19 2.42 -1.95 -1.90
C LYS A 19 3.61 -2.31 -0.99
N ARG A 20 4.06 -1.38 -0.13
CA ARG A 20 5.15 -1.63 0.82
C ARG A 20 4.80 -2.75 1.80
N GLU A 21 3.57 -2.76 2.32
CA GLU A 21 3.12 -3.87 3.19
C GLU A 21 3.19 -5.23 2.48
N GLN A 22 2.78 -5.27 1.21
CA GLN A 22 2.85 -6.49 0.40
C GLN A 22 4.30 -6.94 0.17
N GLU A 23 5.20 -6.02 -0.15
CA GLU A 23 6.64 -6.30 -0.32
C GLU A 23 7.26 -6.86 0.96
N ILE A 24 6.91 -6.31 2.13
CA ILE A 24 7.36 -6.83 3.43
C ILE A 24 6.81 -8.24 3.69
N LEU A 25 5.53 -8.48 3.37
CA LEU A 25 4.91 -9.80 3.53
C LEU A 25 5.58 -10.86 2.65
N GLU A 26 5.90 -10.51 1.40
CA GLU A 26 6.62 -11.38 0.46
C GLU A 26 8.03 -11.71 0.99
N GLU A 27 8.73 -10.73 1.58
CA GLU A 27 10.04 -10.97 2.18
C GLU A 27 9.96 -11.88 3.41
N ILE A 28 8.96 -11.68 4.28
CA ILE A 28 8.70 -12.58 5.41
C ILE A 28 8.44 -14.02 4.92
N GLN A 29 7.69 -14.17 3.83
CA GLN A 29 7.42 -15.49 3.24
C GLN A 29 8.69 -16.11 2.65
N ARG A 30 9.50 -15.34 1.91
CA ARG A 30 10.80 -15.79 1.39
C ARG A 30 11.69 -16.32 2.51
N LEU A 31 11.90 -15.51 3.55
CA LEU A 31 12.70 -15.91 4.72
C LEU A 31 12.19 -17.24 5.30
N ARG A 32 10.87 -17.38 5.50
CA ARG A 32 10.28 -18.62 6.03
C ARG A 32 10.51 -19.82 5.13
N MET A 33 10.47 -19.65 3.81
CA MET A 33 10.75 -20.72 2.85
C MET A 33 12.23 -21.13 2.88
N ASP A 34 13.15 -20.17 2.94
CA ASP A 34 14.59 -20.42 3.04
C ASP A 34 14.91 -21.25 4.30
N LYS A 35 14.18 -21.01 5.40
CA LYS A 35 14.26 -21.85 6.61
C LYS A 35 13.73 -23.28 6.42
N MET A 36 12.64 -23.46 5.68
CA MET A 36 12.04 -24.78 5.45
C MET A 36 12.85 -25.63 4.45
N PHE A 37 13.52 -24.97 3.50
CA PHE A 37 14.29 -25.59 2.44
C PHE A 37 15.68 -24.96 2.34
N PRO A 38 16.56 -25.13 3.34
CA PRO A 38 17.92 -24.67 3.23
C PRO A 38 18.54 -25.37 2.03
N SER A 39 18.98 -24.59 1.03
CA SER A 39 19.57 -25.11 -0.20
C SER A 39 20.69 -26.07 0.16
N VAL A 40 20.46 -27.37 -0.06
CA VAL A 40 21.42 -28.42 0.25
C VAL A 40 22.57 -28.31 -0.75
N ALA A 41 23.68 -27.73 -0.33
CA ALA A 41 24.96 -27.99 -0.98
C ALA A 41 25.31 -29.46 -0.73
N ASN A 42 25.04 -30.31 -1.72
CA ASN A 42 25.26 -31.75 -1.68
C ASN A 42 26.76 -32.10 -1.79
N ASP A 43 27.56 -31.77 -0.78
CA ASP A 43 29.01 -32.07 -0.70
C ASP A 43 29.36 -33.10 0.41
N GLY A 44 28.36 -33.82 0.93
CA GLY A 44 28.57 -35.00 1.78
C GLY A 44 29.25 -34.79 3.15
N MET A 45 29.72 -33.59 3.50
CA MET A 45 30.38 -33.31 4.79
C MET A 45 29.48 -32.53 5.77
N PRO A 46 29.32 -32.99 7.03
CA PRO A 46 28.64 -32.21 8.06
C PRO A 46 29.53 -31.05 8.50
N LYS A 47 29.21 -29.83 8.07
CA LYS A 47 29.85 -28.62 8.59
C LYS A 47 29.18 -28.23 9.91
N GLY A 48 29.93 -28.32 11.01
CA GLY A 48 29.50 -27.81 12.31
C GLY A 48 29.43 -26.28 12.31
N GLY A 49 28.23 -25.73 12.09
CA GLY A 49 27.99 -24.28 12.09
C GLY A 49 26.54 -23.86 12.35
N GLY A 50 25.70 -24.77 12.85
CA GLY A 50 24.23 -24.63 12.79
C GLY A 50 23.57 -23.64 13.77
N HIS A 51 24.29 -23.08 14.76
CA HIS A 51 23.63 -22.30 15.81
C HIS A 51 23.68 -20.77 15.60
N SER A 52 24.72 -20.24 14.96
CA SER A 52 24.84 -18.78 14.68
C SER A 52 23.97 -18.34 13.51
N ASP A 53 23.91 -19.15 12.45
CA ASP A 53 23.10 -18.88 11.25
C ASP A 53 21.60 -18.84 11.58
N LEU A 54 21.15 -19.74 12.49
CA LEU A 54 19.76 -19.75 12.96
C LEU A 54 19.41 -18.52 13.79
N SER A 55 20.29 -18.07 14.69
CA SER A 55 20.04 -16.86 15.50
C SER A 55 20.02 -15.61 14.64
N ASP A 56 20.96 -15.49 13.69
CA ASP A 56 21.06 -14.33 12.80
C ASP A 56 19.83 -14.23 11.89
N TYR A 57 19.38 -15.36 11.35
CA TYR A 57 18.15 -15.45 10.57
C TYR A 57 16.91 -15.01 11.39
N MET A 58 16.79 -15.47 12.64
CA MET A 58 15.65 -15.10 13.51
C MET A 58 15.62 -13.58 13.76
N VAL A 59 16.78 -12.95 13.93
CA VAL A 59 16.89 -11.50 14.09
C VAL A 59 16.38 -10.76 12.84
N ILE A 60 16.66 -11.25 11.63
CA ILE A 60 16.16 -10.64 10.38
C ILE A 60 14.64 -10.78 10.27
N LEU A 61 14.11 -11.97 10.57
CA LEU A 61 12.66 -12.21 10.55
C LEU A 61 11.92 -11.32 11.54
N ASP A 62 12.43 -11.17 12.76
CA ASP A 62 11.82 -10.31 13.78
C ASP A 62 11.83 -8.84 13.36
N ARG A 63 12.90 -8.37 12.71
CA ARG A 63 12.96 -7.02 12.12
C ARG A 63 11.88 -6.83 11.06
N GLN A 64 11.69 -7.79 10.15
CA GLN A 64 10.65 -7.71 9.11
C GLN A 64 9.24 -7.72 9.70
N ILE A 65 8.99 -8.53 10.74
CA ILE A 65 7.71 -8.54 11.46
C ILE A 65 7.45 -7.18 12.13
N GLN A 66 8.49 -6.58 12.71
CA GLN A 66 8.37 -5.25 13.32
C GLN A 66 8.08 -4.17 12.27
N ALA A 67 8.81 -4.17 11.15
CA ALA A 67 8.56 -3.27 10.02
C ALA A 67 7.12 -3.42 9.47
N LEU A 68 6.60 -4.65 9.38
CA LEU A 68 5.22 -4.92 8.97
C LEU A 68 4.20 -4.26 9.91
N LYS A 69 4.43 -4.34 11.24
CA LYS A 69 3.54 -3.72 12.23
C LYS A 69 3.54 -2.20 12.08
N GLU A 70 4.72 -1.61 11.89
CA GLU A 70 4.89 -0.17 11.72
C GLU A 70 4.22 0.33 10.42
N GLU A 71 4.45 -0.34 9.29
CA GLU A 71 3.82 0.03 8.02
C GLU A 71 2.28 -0.11 8.09
N ARG A 72 1.76 -1.15 8.76
CA ARG A 72 0.31 -1.32 8.97
C ARG A 72 -0.30 -0.18 9.78
N LEU A 73 0.38 0.25 10.84
CA LEU A 73 -0.05 1.38 11.65
C LEU A 73 -0.03 2.67 10.82
N GLU A 74 1.02 2.90 10.05
CA GLU A 74 1.12 4.10 9.21
C GLU A 74 0.07 4.10 8.09
N ARG A 75 -0.15 2.96 7.42
CA ARG A 75 -1.24 2.80 6.46
C ARG A 75 -2.59 3.14 7.07
N ALA A 76 -2.87 2.67 8.28
CA ALA A 76 -4.14 2.94 8.96
C ALA A 76 -4.32 4.46 9.19
N LYS A 77 -3.28 5.17 9.63
CA LYS A 77 -3.30 6.63 9.80
C LYS A 77 -3.51 7.37 8.49
N ILE A 78 -2.82 6.96 7.42
CA ILE A 78 -2.98 7.55 6.08
C ILE A 78 -4.42 7.36 5.60
N GLN A 79 -4.94 6.13 5.69
CA GLN A 79 -6.29 5.81 5.28
C GLN A 79 -7.33 6.63 6.06
N GLU A 80 -7.22 6.67 7.39
CA GLU A 80 -8.11 7.47 8.24
C GLU A 80 -8.04 8.96 7.88
N GLY A 81 -6.85 9.48 7.66
CA GLY A 81 -6.62 10.87 7.27
C GLY A 81 -7.25 11.24 5.94
N ILE A 82 -7.18 10.34 4.95
CA ILE A 82 -7.84 10.50 3.64
C ILE A 82 -9.35 10.39 3.81
N ASP A 83 -9.85 9.35 4.48
CA ASP A 83 -11.28 9.10 4.66
C ASP A 83 -11.99 10.21 5.41
N ARG A 84 -11.34 10.77 6.44
CA ARG A 84 -11.86 11.92 7.18
C ARG A 84 -12.04 13.13 6.26
N ARG A 85 -11.04 13.46 5.45
CA ARG A 85 -11.08 14.62 4.53
C ARG A 85 -12.07 14.43 3.40
N ILE A 86 -12.15 13.23 2.84
CA ILE A 86 -13.16 12.89 1.84
C ILE A 86 -14.57 13.09 2.43
N ARG A 87 -14.83 12.59 3.65
CA ARG A 87 -16.14 12.74 4.31
C ARG A 87 -16.56 14.19 4.54
N GLN A 88 -15.63 15.12 4.61
CA GLN A 88 -15.90 16.54 4.80
C GLN A 88 -16.26 17.27 3.49
N MET A 89 -16.11 16.63 2.33
CA MET A 89 -16.53 17.21 1.05
C MET A 89 -18.06 17.18 0.93
N SER A 90 -18.66 18.21 0.34
CA SER A 90 -20.12 18.32 0.22
C SER A 90 -20.73 17.42 -0.85
N ASP A 91 -20.03 17.20 -1.97
CA ASP A 91 -20.54 16.47 -3.13
C ASP A 91 -20.24 14.96 -3.02
N ALA A 92 -21.29 14.14 -2.98
CA ALA A 92 -21.18 12.69 -2.80
C ALA A 92 -20.50 11.98 -3.99
N ASP A 93 -20.66 12.50 -5.20
CA ASP A 93 -20.02 11.94 -6.40
C ASP A 93 -18.52 12.25 -6.40
N GLU A 94 -18.12 13.43 -5.93
CA GLU A 94 -16.72 13.77 -5.70
C GLU A 94 -16.08 12.89 -4.62
N GLN A 95 -16.81 12.62 -3.54
CA GLN A 95 -16.32 11.68 -2.54
C GLN A 95 -16.12 10.29 -3.15
N ARG A 96 -17.12 9.81 -3.90
CA ARG A 96 -17.12 8.48 -4.51
C ARG A 96 -15.99 8.35 -5.53
N VAL A 97 -15.80 9.31 -6.43
CA VAL A 97 -14.75 9.24 -7.45
C VAL A 97 -13.35 9.14 -6.82
N LEU A 98 -13.09 9.86 -5.71
CA LEU A 98 -11.81 9.80 -5.01
C LEU A 98 -11.62 8.45 -4.29
N ARG A 99 -12.66 7.92 -3.64
CA ARG A 99 -12.59 6.59 -2.99
C ARG A 99 -12.32 5.49 -3.99
N LEU A 100 -13.04 5.47 -5.12
CA LEU A 100 -12.83 4.47 -6.17
C LEU A 100 -11.42 4.56 -6.75
N ARG A 101 -10.96 5.78 -7.06
CA ARG A 101 -9.64 5.97 -7.68
C ARG A 101 -8.48 5.61 -6.74
N TYR A 102 -8.51 6.10 -5.49
CA TYR A 102 -7.34 6.05 -4.61
C TYR A 102 -7.40 4.99 -3.53
N ILE A 103 -8.60 4.67 -3.01
CA ILE A 103 -8.73 3.62 -1.98
C ILE A 103 -8.91 2.27 -2.67
N LYS A 104 -9.90 2.13 -3.56
CA LYS A 104 -10.09 0.88 -4.32
C LYS A 104 -9.04 0.66 -5.40
N GLY A 105 -8.32 1.71 -5.81
CA GLY A 105 -7.24 1.60 -6.80
C GLY A 105 -7.74 1.41 -8.25
N MET A 106 -9.01 1.71 -8.53
CA MET A 106 -9.62 1.50 -9.85
C MET A 106 -9.05 2.44 -10.91
N THR A 107 -8.97 2.00 -12.17
CA THR A 107 -8.63 2.86 -13.31
C THR A 107 -9.77 3.84 -13.63
N PHE A 108 -9.53 4.85 -14.46
CA PHE A 108 -10.61 5.79 -14.81
C PHE A 108 -11.72 5.13 -15.62
N GLU A 109 -11.41 4.11 -16.43
CA GLU A 109 -12.37 3.29 -17.14
C GLU A 109 -13.24 2.50 -16.16
N GLN A 110 -12.63 1.85 -15.17
CA GLN A 110 -13.37 1.12 -14.13
C GLN A 110 -14.23 2.06 -13.28
N VAL A 111 -13.71 3.24 -12.91
CA VAL A 111 -14.47 4.28 -12.20
C VAL A 111 -15.66 4.76 -13.03
N ALA A 112 -15.45 4.99 -14.32
CA ALA A 112 -16.50 5.41 -15.24
C ALA A 112 -17.62 4.36 -15.29
N VAL A 113 -17.27 3.08 -15.44
CA VAL A 113 -18.24 1.97 -15.41
C VAL A 113 -18.97 1.88 -14.06
N ASP A 114 -18.24 1.91 -12.94
CA ASP A 114 -18.83 1.82 -11.58
C ASP A 114 -19.79 2.99 -11.29
N MET A 115 -19.49 4.19 -11.79
CA MET A 115 -20.30 5.38 -11.59
C MET A 115 -21.39 5.60 -12.67
N GLY A 116 -21.46 4.78 -13.72
CA GLY A 116 -22.40 4.98 -14.83
C GLY A 116 -22.07 6.21 -15.69
N TYR A 117 -20.80 6.57 -15.76
CA TYR A 117 -20.27 7.74 -16.44
C TYR A 117 -19.43 7.38 -17.67
N THR A 118 -19.24 8.35 -18.56
CA THR A 118 -18.20 8.23 -19.59
C THR A 118 -16.82 8.49 -18.97
N TYR A 119 -15.77 7.97 -19.59
CA TYR A 119 -14.38 8.24 -19.18
C TYR A 119 -14.10 9.75 -19.02
N ARG A 120 -14.58 10.57 -19.97
CA ARG A 120 -14.43 12.04 -19.93
C ARG A 120 -15.15 12.65 -18.73
N HIS A 121 -16.33 12.15 -18.38
CA HIS A 121 -17.07 12.65 -17.22
C HIS A 121 -16.35 12.27 -15.92
N ALA A 122 -15.90 11.01 -15.78
CA ALA A 122 -15.18 10.54 -14.59
C ALA A 122 -13.88 11.34 -14.34
N THR A 123 -13.10 11.60 -15.39
CA THR A 123 -11.86 12.41 -15.29
C THR A 123 -12.13 13.87 -14.96
N ARG A 124 -13.18 14.48 -15.53
CA ARG A 124 -13.59 15.86 -15.20
C ARG A 124 -14.09 15.98 -13.75
N LEU A 125 -14.93 15.04 -13.32
CA LEU A 125 -15.43 14.96 -11.95
C LEU A 125 -14.28 14.80 -10.96
N HIS A 126 -13.31 13.94 -11.26
CA HIS A 126 -12.09 13.79 -10.48
C HIS A 126 -11.29 15.10 -10.38
N GLY A 127 -11.12 15.83 -11.49
CA GLY A 127 -10.47 17.14 -11.48
C GLY A 127 -11.17 18.15 -10.56
N ARG A 128 -12.51 18.19 -10.62
CA ARG A 128 -13.34 19.03 -9.72
C ARG A 128 -13.21 18.61 -8.25
N ALA A 129 -13.27 17.30 -8.00
CA ALA A 129 -13.07 16.73 -6.66
C ALA A 129 -11.71 17.11 -6.06
N LEU A 130 -10.63 17.10 -6.85
CA LEU A 130 -9.32 17.55 -6.39
C LEU A 130 -9.27 19.04 -6.04
N VAL A 131 -10.01 19.89 -6.75
CA VAL A 131 -10.11 21.32 -6.39
C VAL A 131 -10.77 21.48 -5.02
N ASN A 132 -11.86 20.75 -4.79
CA ASN A 132 -12.66 20.83 -3.57
C ASN A 132 -12.05 20.08 -2.38
N PHE A 133 -11.22 19.08 -2.62
CA PHE A 133 -10.52 18.34 -1.57
C PHE A 133 -9.57 19.25 -0.78
N LYS A 134 -9.73 19.32 0.55
CA LYS A 134 -8.88 20.12 1.44
C LYS A 134 -7.87 19.23 2.18
N MET A 135 -6.60 19.62 2.16
CA MET A 135 -5.55 18.93 2.91
C MET A 135 -5.45 19.43 4.38
N SER A 136 -5.85 20.68 4.62
CA SER A 136 -5.90 21.37 5.92
C SER A 136 -7.30 21.85 6.22
#